data_AF-A0A7R9URB0-F1
#
_entry.id   AF-A0A7R9URB0-F1
#
_cell.length_a   1.000
_cell.length_b   1.000
_cell.length_c   1.000
_cell.angle_alpha   90.00
_cell.angle_beta   90.00
_cell.angle_gamma   90.00
#
_symmetry.space_group_name_H-M   'P 1'
#
loop_
_entity.id
_entity.type
_entity.pdbx_description
1 polymer ?
#
loop_
_entity_poly.entity_id
_entity_poly.type
_entity_poly.pdbx_seq_one_letter_code
_entity_poly.pdbx_strand_id
1 'polypeptide(L)'
;MDPEERKELYDRSRPSFDPPDFTNIDTAFMLVDVCLYCQLVDLKDSDAPGALGARSYAQIYSDVRRAVDLCHCDGVIKDDVMRTPADFIDPDSMMGAMLTRIRSAGQTPFLVTNSAWEYTDAVMTYLLGGERDGAAAFGHADWTGFFDVIIVGARKPAFLLDSNLPIFRVRQSDGSLLNLENAEFASAASVAAVLRAGKVFQGGNWNHLHKLVGLSSVDRLLYVGDHMYSDVLRAKRSLGW
;
A
#
# COMPACT_ATOMS: atom_id res chain seq x y z
N MET A 1 30.08 -11.84 13.13
CA MET A 1 29.84 -11.58 14.55
C MET A 1 29.60 -12.89 15.27
N ASP A 2 30.53 -13.29 16.12
CA ASP A 2 30.37 -14.45 16.96
C ASP A 2 29.44 -14.16 18.16
N PRO A 3 29.07 -15.17 18.98
CA PRO A 3 28.19 -14.95 20.13
C PRO A 3 28.75 -14.01 21.21
N GLU A 4 30.07 -13.98 21.42
CA GLU A 4 30.70 -13.17 22.46
C GLU A 4 30.77 -11.69 22.05
N GLU A 5 31.14 -11.41 20.80
CA GLU A 5 31.11 -10.06 20.21
C GLU A 5 29.69 -9.47 20.24
N ARG A 6 28.67 -10.30 19.94
CA ARG A 6 27.26 -9.89 20.02
C ARG A 6 26.86 -9.56 21.44
N LYS A 7 27.30 -10.36 22.41
CA LYS A 7 27.02 -10.12 23.81
C LYS A 7 27.65 -8.80 24.24
N GLU A 8 28.92 -8.57 23.95
CA GLU A 8 29.60 -7.30 24.27
C GLU A 8 28.90 -6.08 23.66
N LEU A 9 28.44 -6.19 22.41
CA LEU A 9 27.76 -5.10 21.71
C LEU A 9 26.35 -4.81 22.25
N TYR A 10 25.63 -5.84 22.72
CA TYR A 10 24.21 -5.74 23.10
C TYR A 10 23.92 -6.05 24.60
N ASP A 11 24.93 -6.15 25.48
CA ASP A 11 24.79 -6.60 26.89
C ASP A 11 23.99 -5.65 27.81
N ARG A 12 23.46 -4.55 27.27
CA ARG A 12 22.63 -3.64 28.07
C ARG A 12 21.23 -4.25 28.24
N SER A 13 20.80 -4.38 29.49
CA SER A 13 19.48 -4.85 29.95
C SER A 13 18.37 -4.69 28.91
N ARG A 14 17.97 -5.80 28.26
CA ARG A 14 16.91 -5.88 27.23
C ARG A 14 16.93 -4.68 26.26
N PRO A 15 17.77 -4.71 25.21
CA PRO A 15 17.73 -3.65 24.21
C PRO A 15 16.30 -3.53 23.67
N SER A 16 15.73 -2.34 23.79
CA SER A 16 14.48 -2.02 23.11
C SER A 16 14.84 -1.86 21.64
N PHE A 17 14.32 -2.73 20.78
CA PHE A 17 14.52 -2.68 19.33
C PHE A 17 13.53 -1.69 18.72
N ASP A 18 13.52 -0.47 19.26
CA ASP A 18 12.63 0.59 18.82
C ASP A 18 13.38 1.60 17.95
N PRO A 19 12.68 2.27 17.03
CA PRO A 19 13.20 3.46 16.37
C PRO A 19 13.65 4.52 17.39
N PRO A 20 14.66 5.35 17.05
CA PRO A 20 15.25 5.51 15.72
C PRO A 20 16.42 4.57 15.41
N ASP A 21 16.95 3.88 16.42
CA ASP A 21 18.20 3.12 16.29
C ASP A 21 18.02 1.75 15.62
N PHE A 22 16.79 1.22 15.64
CA PHE A 22 16.42 -0.03 15.00
C PHE A 22 15.26 0.17 14.02
N THR A 23 15.27 -0.62 12.95
CA THR A 23 14.20 -0.70 11.97
C THR A 23 13.69 -2.13 11.88
N ASN A 24 12.38 -2.31 11.77
CA ASN A 24 11.78 -3.62 11.55
C ASN A 24 11.70 -3.90 10.06
N ILE A 25 12.13 -5.10 9.65
CA ILE A 25 12.08 -5.57 8.26
C ILE A 25 10.81 -6.41 8.10
N ASP A 26 9.71 -5.76 7.74
CA ASP A 26 8.36 -6.35 7.79
C ASP A 26 7.72 -6.61 6.42
N THR A 27 8.44 -6.34 5.32
CA THR A 27 7.97 -6.62 3.95
C THR A 27 9.08 -7.22 3.10
N ALA A 28 8.71 -7.98 2.08
CA ALA A 28 9.65 -8.52 1.10
C ALA A 28 10.38 -7.41 0.31
N PHE A 29 9.74 -6.24 0.13
CA PHE A 29 10.37 -5.09 -0.53
C PHE A 29 11.60 -4.59 0.22
N MET A 30 11.60 -4.67 1.55
CA MET A 30 12.73 -4.26 2.38
C MET A 30 13.95 -5.18 2.26
N LEU A 31 13.83 -6.35 1.62
CA LEU A 31 14.99 -7.21 1.37
C LEU A 31 16.02 -6.52 0.47
N VAL A 32 15.57 -5.73 -0.50
CA VAL A 32 16.46 -4.96 -1.37
C VAL A 32 17.24 -3.93 -0.55
N ASP A 33 16.56 -3.22 0.35
CA ASP A 33 17.15 -2.27 1.27
C ASP A 33 18.21 -2.92 2.16
N VAL A 34 17.90 -4.09 2.73
CA VAL A 34 18.80 -4.83 3.62
C VAL A 34 20.02 -5.29 2.84
N CYS A 35 19.84 -5.89 1.66
CA CYS A 35 20.96 -6.33 0.82
C CYS A 35 21.86 -5.16 0.43
N LEU A 36 21.29 -4.04 -0.02
CA LEU A 36 22.06 -2.86 -0.41
C LEU A 36 22.77 -2.24 0.79
N TYR A 37 22.09 -2.13 1.93
CA TYR A 37 22.68 -1.60 3.16
C TYR A 37 23.85 -2.45 3.63
N CYS A 38 23.71 -3.78 3.67
CA CYS A 38 24.78 -4.71 4.03
C CYS A 38 25.99 -4.55 3.10
N GLN A 39 25.78 -4.48 1.78
CA GLN A 39 26.86 -4.27 0.82
C GLN A 39 27.58 -2.92 1.01
N LEU A 40 26.85 -1.87 1.38
CA LEU A 40 27.42 -0.56 1.66
C LEU A 40 28.16 -0.52 3.01
N VAL A 41 27.73 -1.30 4.00
CA VAL A 41 28.47 -1.53 5.25
C VAL A 41 29.78 -2.25 4.95
N ASP A 42 29.73 -3.34 4.17
CA ASP A 42 30.94 -4.07 3.75
C ASP A 42 31.92 -3.16 3.01
N LEU A 43 31.40 -2.30 2.11
CA LEU A 43 32.22 -1.31 1.39
C LEU A 43 32.82 -0.26 2.33
N LYS A 44 32.06 0.22 3.32
CA LYS A 44 32.52 1.20 4.31
C LYS A 44 33.64 0.63 5.18
N ASP A 45 33.53 -0.65 5.54
CA ASP A 45 34.45 -1.33 6.46
C ASP A 45 35.64 -1.97 5.73
N SER A 46 35.59 -2.04 4.40
CA SER A 46 36.71 -2.48 3.57
C SER A 46 37.89 -1.50 3.60
N ASP A 47 39.09 -1.99 3.29
CA ASP A 47 40.32 -1.21 3.15
C ASP A 47 40.31 -0.26 1.92
N ALA A 48 39.16 0.03 1.31
CA ALA A 48 39.00 0.93 0.19
C ALA A 48 38.64 2.36 0.69
N PRO A 49 39.63 3.23 0.97
CA PRO A 49 39.39 4.47 1.67
C PRO A 49 38.76 5.47 0.69
N GLY A 50 37.56 5.95 1.02
CA GLY A 50 36.97 7.15 0.39
C GLY A 50 35.75 6.93 -0.50
N ALA A 51 35.34 5.70 -0.81
CA ALA A 51 34.14 5.46 -1.64
C ALA A 51 32.85 6.03 -1.00
N LEU A 52 32.73 5.91 0.33
CA LEU A 52 31.57 6.40 1.09
C LEU A 52 31.91 7.62 1.97
N GLY A 53 33.17 8.07 1.97
CA GLY A 53 33.65 9.21 2.75
C GLY A 53 33.43 9.05 4.26
N ALA A 54 33.09 10.15 4.94
CA ALA A 54 32.87 10.19 6.39
C ALA A 54 31.43 9.81 6.82
N ARG A 55 30.62 9.20 5.94
CA ARG A 55 29.22 8.86 6.25
C ARG A 55 29.13 7.86 7.40
N SER A 56 28.24 8.10 8.35
CA SER A 56 27.90 7.13 9.40
C SER A 56 26.99 6.02 8.88
N TYR A 57 26.88 4.90 9.60
CA TYR A 57 25.94 3.83 9.29
C TYR A 57 24.49 4.33 9.21
N ALA A 58 24.09 5.21 10.14
CA ALA A 58 22.76 5.83 10.13
C ALA A 58 22.52 6.70 8.88
N GLN A 59 23.56 7.41 8.40
CA GLN A 59 23.47 8.19 7.16
C GLN A 59 23.36 7.28 5.93
N ILE A 60 24.14 6.20 5.87
CA ILE A 60 24.04 5.20 4.79
C ILE A 60 22.63 4.61 4.76
N TYR A 61 22.10 4.21 5.92
CA TYR A 61 20.73 3.70 6.03
C TYR A 61 19.70 4.72 5.54
N SER A 62 19.81 5.98 5.97
CA SER A 62 18.91 7.06 5.56
C SER A 62 18.99 7.33 4.06
N ASP A 63 20.19 7.29 3.47
CA ASP A 63 20.40 7.46 2.03
C ASP A 63 19.81 6.28 1.22
N VAL A 64 19.98 5.04 1.68
CA VAL A 64 19.36 3.84 1.08
C VAL A 64 17.83 3.97 1.11
N ARG A 65 17.25 4.27 2.28
CA ARG A 65 15.81 4.44 2.44
C ARG A 65 15.26 5.53 1.52
N ARG A 66 15.94 6.68 1.46
CA ARG A 66 15.57 7.78 0.58
C ARG A 66 15.66 7.38 -0.89
N ALA A 67 16.69 6.64 -1.31
CA ALA A 67 16.82 6.18 -2.69
C ALA A 67 15.69 5.22 -3.09
N VAL A 68 15.39 4.24 -2.24
CA VAL A 68 14.28 3.30 -2.46
C VAL A 68 12.94 4.03 -2.51
N ASP A 69 12.67 4.91 -1.55
CA ASP A 69 11.44 5.71 -1.52
C ASP A 69 11.29 6.56 -2.79
N LEU A 70 12.39 7.11 -3.32
CA LEU A 70 12.40 7.87 -4.58
C LEU A 70 12.02 6.99 -5.77
N CYS A 71 12.61 5.79 -5.90
CA CYS A 71 12.27 4.87 -7.00
C CYS A 71 10.80 4.43 -7.01
N HIS A 72 10.13 4.47 -5.86
CA HIS A 72 8.68 4.21 -5.77
C HIS A 72 7.81 5.44 -6.07
N CYS A 73 8.39 6.65 -6.00
CA CYS A 73 7.70 7.92 -6.19
C CYS A 73 7.92 8.54 -7.58
N ASP A 74 9.09 8.32 -8.19
CA ASP A 74 9.50 8.93 -9.46
C ASP A 74 8.93 8.26 -10.71
N GLY A 75 8.24 7.13 -10.53
CA GLY A 75 7.57 6.40 -11.60
C GLY A 75 8.44 5.31 -12.21
N VAL A 76 9.75 5.28 -12.02
CA VAL A 76 10.66 4.37 -12.76
C VAL A 76 10.25 2.90 -12.60
N ILE A 77 10.03 2.44 -11.36
CA ILE A 77 9.57 1.06 -11.11
C ILE A 77 8.16 0.84 -11.67
N LYS A 78 7.28 1.82 -11.46
CA LYS A 78 5.85 1.68 -11.79
C LYS A 78 5.62 1.68 -13.30
N ASP A 79 6.35 2.49 -14.04
CA ASP A 79 6.26 2.65 -15.49
C ASP A 79 6.73 1.36 -16.18
N ASP A 80 7.82 0.75 -15.70
CA ASP A 80 8.29 -0.54 -16.20
C ASP A 80 7.27 -1.65 -15.97
N VAL A 81 6.72 -1.74 -14.75
CA VAL A 81 5.67 -2.72 -14.44
C VAL A 81 4.40 -2.48 -15.26
N MET A 82 3.98 -1.24 -15.46
CA MET A 82 2.81 -0.94 -16.30
C MET A 82 3.05 -1.27 -17.77
N ARG A 83 4.29 -1.15 -18.25
CA ARG A 83 4.66 -1.43 -19.64
C ARG A 83 4.73 -2.94 -19.93
N THR A 84 5.28 -3.73 -19.02
CA THR A 84 5.38 -5.20 -19.17
C THR A 84 4.96 -5.96 -17.90
N PRO A 85 3.68 -5.88 -17.47
CA PRO A 85 3.25 -6.43 -16.19
C PRO A 85 3.47 -7.94 -16.04
N ALA A 86 3.44 -8.68 -17.15
CA ALA A 86 3.68 -10.13 -17.17
C ALA A 86 5.09 -10.55 -16.74
N ASP A 87 6.08 -9.64 -16.82
CA ASP A 87 7.44 -9.92 -16.38
C ASP A 87 7.58 -9.83 -14.85
N PHE A 88 6.64 -9.16 -14.19
CA PHE A 88 6.71 -8.81 -12.76
C PHE A 88 5.58 -9.39 -11.92
N ILE A 89 4.44 -9.74 -12.54
CA ILE A 89 3.21 -10.14 -11.86
C ILE A 89 2.73 -11.47 -12.41
N ASP A 90 2.66 -12.48 -11.54
CA ASP A 90 2.03 -13.76 -11.83
C ASP A 90 0.52 -13.70 -11.51
N PRO A 91 -0.37 -13.74 -12.51
CA PRO A 91 -1.80 -13.60 -12.29
C PRO A 91 -2.42 -14.90 -11.76
N ASP A 92 -3.13 -14.82 -10.63
CA ASP A 92 -3.95 -15.94 -10.16
C ASP A 92 -5.31 -15.95 -10.88
N SER A 93 -5.52 -16.96 -11.72
CA SER A 93 -6.78 -17.20 -12.43
C SER A 93 -8.02 -17.31 -11.54
N MET A 94 -7.86 -17.62 -10.24
CA MET A 94 -8.97 -17.75 -9.29
C MET A 94 -9.37 -16.44 -8.61
N MET A 95 -8.59 -15.37 -8.78
CA MET A 95 -8.83 -14.09 -8.11
C MET A 95 -10.20 -13.50 -8.48
N GLY A 96 -10.55 -13.47 -9.77
CA GLY A 96 -11.85 -12.97 -10.23
C GLY A 96 -13.02 -13.78 -9.67
N ALA A 97 -12.92 -15.12 -9.72
CA ALA A 97 -13.95 -16.01 -9.18
C ALA A 97 -14.13 -15.84 -7.65
N MET A 98 -13.03 -15.66 -6.90
CA MET A 98 -13.08 -15.40 -5.47
C MET A 98 -13.82 -14.08 -5.16
N LEU A 99 -13.45 -12.99 -5.84
CA LEU A 99 -14.09 -11.68 -5.65
C LEU A 99 -15.58 -11.71 -6.00
N THR A 100 -15.95 -12.39 -7.10
CA THR A 100 -17.35 -12.61 -7.47
C THR A 100 -18.11 -13.34 -6.35
N ARG A 101 -17.54 -14.42 -5.80
CA ARG A 101 -18.18 -15.17 -4.70
C ARG A 101 -18.39 -14.32 -3.45
N ILE A 102 -17.41 -13.48 -3.09
CA ILE A 102 -17.52 -12.55 -1.95
C ILE A 102 -18.71 -11.60 -2.17
N ARG A 103 -18.83 -10.99 -3.36
CA ARG A 103 -19.97 -10.12 -3.71
C ARG A 103 -21.29 -10.88 -3.67
N SER A 104 -21.36 -12.05 -4.31
CA SER A 104 -22.58 -12.87 -4.37
C SER A 104 -23.05 -13.36 -3.00
N ALA A 105 -22.14 -13.46 -2.02
CA ALA A 105 -22.46 -13.74 -0.63
C ALA A 105 -23.01 -12.52 0.15
N GLY A 106 -23.26 -11.39 -0.53
CA GLY A 106 -23.79 -10.16 0.07
C GLY A 106 -22.77 -9.37 0.88
N GLN A 107 -21.47 -9.64 0.70
CA GLN A 107 -20.40 -8.84 1.31
C GLN A 107 -20.14 -7.57 0.50
N THR A 108 -19.55 -6.57 1.15
CA THR A 108 -19.17 -5.28 0.54
C THR A 108 -17.65 -5.20 0.35
N PRO A 109 -17.07 -5.85 -0.68
CA PRO A 109 -15.63 -5.78 -0.92
C PRO A 109 -15.18 -4.36 -1.22
N PHE A 110 -14.03 -4.00 -0.67
CA PHE A 110 -13.37 -2.73 -0.90
C PHE A 110 -11.88 -2.92 -1.20
N LEU A 111 -11.28 -1.95 -1.89
CA LEU A 111 -9.85 -1.88 -2.14
C LEU A 111 -9.29 -0.60 -1.51
N VAL A 112 -8.21 -0.72 -0.73
CA VAL A 112 -7.46 0.43 -0.18
C VAL A 112 -5.98 0.21 -0.47
N THR A 113 -5.42 1.02 -1.38
CA THR A 113 -4.03 0.91 -1.84
C THR A 113 -3.27 2.22 -1.69
N ASN A 114 -1.96 2.13 -1.47
CA ASN A 114 -1.07 3.29 -1.46
C ASN A 114 -0.70 3.77 -2.87
N SER A 115 -0.90 2.93 -3.89
CA SER A 115 -0.66 3.27 -5.29
C SER A 115 -1.68 4.27 -5.81
N ALA A 116 -1.27 5.12 -6.76
CA ALA A 116 -2.16 6.06 -7.45
C ALA A 116 -3.10 5.34 -8.44
N TRP A 117 -4.07 6.07 -8.99
CA TRP A 117 -5.11 5.52 -9.88
C TRP A 117 -4.52 4.82 -11.10
N GLU A 118 -3.61 5.49 -11.83
CA GLU A 118 -3.10 5.03 -13.12
C GLU A 118 -2.40 3.67 -13.00
N TYR A 119 -1.52 3.56 -11.99
CA TYR A 119 -0.84 2.31 -11.69
C TYR A 119 -1.81 1.21 -11.25
N THR A 120 -2.77 1.57 -10.39
CA THR A 120 -3.76 0.61 -9.89
C THR A 120 -4.64 0.10 -11.03
N ASP A 121 -5.10 0.98 -11.92
CA ASP A 121 -5.93 0.61 -13.06
C ASP A 121 -5.19 -0.29 -14.05
N ALA A 122 -3.92 0.03 -14.36
CA ALA A 122 -3.09 -0.81 -15.22
C ALA A 122 -2.88 -2.22 -14.64
N VAL A 123 -2.48 -2.32 -13.37
CA VAL A 123 -2.24 -3.61 -12.70
C VAL A 123 -3.53 -4.40 -12.55
N MET A 124 -4.62 -3.78 -12.10
CA MET A 124 -5.89 -4.47 -11.90
C MET A 124 -6.56 -4.87 -13.21
N THR A 125 -6.37 -4.09 -14.28
CA THR A 125 -6.78 -4.50 -15.63
C THR A 125 -5.99 -5.72 -16.10
N TYR A 126 -4.69 -5.79 -15.81
CA TYR A 126 -3.91 -7.00 -16.13
C TYR A 126 -4.37 -8.22 -15.32
N LEU A 127 -4.67 -8.04 -14.03
CA LEU A 127 -5.08 -9.14 -13.13
C LEU A 127 -6.51 -9.64 -13.37
N LEU A 128 -7.44 -8.73 -13.65
CA LEU A 128 -8.89 -8.99 -13.62
C LEU A 128 -9.64 -8.52 -14.88
N GLY A 129 -8.96 -7.87 -15.82
CA GLY A 129 -9.58 -7.30 -17.02
C GLY A 129 -9.89 -8.30 -18.14
N GLY A 130 -9.65 -9.60 -17.93
CA GLY A 130 -10.01 -10.61 -18.92
C GLY A 130 -10.00 -12.02 -18.34
N GLU A 131 -11.17 -12.61 -18.22
CA GLU A 131 -11.28 -14.07 -18.27
C GLU A 131 -10.78 -14.53 -19.65
N ARG A 132 -9.86 -15.49 -19.62
CA ARG A 132 -9.25 -16.12 -20.78
C ARG A 132 -10.33 -16.91 -21.54
N ASP A 133 -10.82 -16.34 -22.64
CA ASP A 133 -11.27 -16.98 -23.90
C ASP A 133 -12.33 -16.10 -24.59
N GLY A 134 -11.90 -15.15 -25.43
CA GLY A 134 -12.81 -14.31 -26.20
C GLY A 134 -12.32 -12.89 -26.38
N ALA A 135 -11.28 -12.72 -27.17
CA ALA A 135 -10.80 -11.42 -27.62
C ALA A 135 -11.87 -10.70 -28.48
N ALA A 136 -12.78 -9.94 -27.86
CA ALA A 136 -13.52 -8.84 -28.49
C ALA A 136 -14.49 -8.16 -27.49
N ALA A 137 -13.99 -7.31 -26.58
CA ALA A 137 -14.72 -6.13 -26.06
C ALA A 137 -13.82 -5.32 -25.10
N PHE A 138 -12.77 -4.68 -25.60
CA PHE A 138 -12.04 -3.69 -24.81
C PHE A 138 -12.85 -2.39 -24.72
N GLY A 139 -13.58 -2.23 -23.62
CA GLY A 139 -13.85 -0.94 -23.00
C GLY A 139 -13.09 -0.90 -21.67
N HIS A 140 -12.45 0.21 -21.34
CA HIS A 140 -11.76 0.39 -20.05
C HIS A 140 -12.63 -0.07 -18.85
N ALA A 141 -12.02 -0.77 -17.88
CA ALA A 141 -12.46 -0.93 -16.48
C ALA A 141 -13.66 -1.86 -16.11
N ASP A 142 -13.65 -3.14 -16.49
CA ASP A 142 -14.57 -4.14 -15.87
C ASP A 142 -14.15 -4.51 -14.43
N TRP A 143 -12.85 -4.45 -14.11
CA TRP A 143 -12.35 -4.90 -12.81
C TRP A 143 -12.91 -4.08 -11.64
N THR A 144 -13.24 -2.79 -11.84
CA THR A 144 -13.80 -1.97 -10.76
C THR A 144 -15.15 -2.53 -10.29
N GLY A 145 -15.84 -3.32 -11.13
CA GLY A 145 -17.06 -4.06 -10.81
C GLY A 145 -16.92 -5.02 -9.62
N PHE A 146 -15.70 -5.51 -9.35
CA PHE A 146 -15.45 -6.41 -8.23
C PHE A 146 -15.53 -5.72 -6.86
N PHE A 147 -15.47 -4.40 -6.79
CA PHE A 147 -15.42 -3.65 -5.53
C PHE A 147 -16.57 -2.64 -5.41
N ASP A 148 -17.10 -2.47 -4.21
CA ASP A 148 -18.12 -1.44 -3.92
C ASP A 148 -17.48 -0.10 -3.57
N VAL A 149 -16.25 -0.12 -3.06
CA VAL A 149 -15.47 1.08 -2.72
C VAL A 149 -14.00 0.85 -3.11
N ILE A 150 -13.40 1.79 -3.83
CA ILE A 150 -12.00 1.77 -4.20
C ILE A 150 -11.36 3.06 -3.70
N ILE A 151 -10.31 2.95 -2.89
CA ILE A 151 -9.52 4.07 -2.38
C ILE A 151 -8.06 3.86 -2.81
N VAL A 152 -7.61 4.70 -3.73
CA VAL A 152 -6.20 4.76 -4.17
C VAL A 152 -5.44 5.84 -3.40
N GLY A 153 -4.12 5.83 -3.44
CA GLY A 153 -3.28 6.84 -2.80
C GLY A 153 -3.58 7.02 -1.31
N ALA A 154 -3.92 5.96 -0.59
CA ALA A 154 -4.40 6.02 0.79
C ALA A 154 -3.34 6.54 1.78
N ARG A 155 -2.04 6.40 1.47
CA ARG A 155 -0.91 6.78 2.33
C ARG A 155 -0.94 6.09 3.70
N LYS A 156 -1.29 4.81 3.73
CA LYS A 156 -1.13 3.95 4.92
C LYS A 156 0.33 4.03 5.42
N PRO A 157 0.57 4.14 6.74
CA PRO A 157 -0.39 3.98 7.82
C PRO A 157 -1.19 5.25 8.18
N ALA A 158 -0.89 6.42 7.59
CA ALA A 158 -1.57 7.68 7.95
C ALA A 158 -3.09 7.57 7.75
N PHE A 159 -3.54 6.86 6.70
CA PHE A 159 -4.95 6.52 6.48
C PHE A 159 -5.68 5.98 7.73
N LEU A 160 -4.99 5.17 8.53
CA LEU A 160 -5.55 4.50 9.71
C LEU A 160 -5.41 5.32 11.00
N LEU A 161 -4.62 6.40 10.96
CA LEU A 161 -4.19 7.15 12.15
C LEU A 161 -4.67 8.60 12.14
N ASP A 162 -4.74 9.23 10.98
CA ASP A 162 -5.06 10.65 10.82
C ASP A 162 -6.49 10.82 10.29
N SER A 163 -7.37 11.32 11.15
CA SER A 163 -8.78 11.58 10.83
C SER A 163 -9.01 12.84 9.99
N ASN A 164 -7.96 13.62 9.69
CA ASN A 164 -8.07 14.90 8.99
C ASN A 164 -7.59 14.82 7.53
N LEU A 165 -7.23 13.64 7.04
CA LEU A 165 -6.78 13.47 5.66
C LEU A 165 -7.90 13.76 4.65
N PRO A 166 -7.64 14.59 3.63
CA PRO A 166 -8.63 14.94 2.61
C PRO A 166 -8.93 13.74 1.71
N ILE A 167 -10.17 13.67 1.21
CA ILE A 167 -10.61 12.67 0.24
C ILE A 167 -11.05 13.36 -1.05
N PHE A 168 -10.71 12.74 -2.19
CA PHE A 168 -11.09 13.23 -3.52
C PHE A 168 -11.81 12.12 -4.27
N ARG A 169 -12.72 12.47 -5.18
CA ARG A 169 -13.25 11.52 -6.17
C ARG A 169 -12.31 11.48 -7.36
N VAL A 170 -11.97 10.27 -7.81
CA VAL A 170 -11.16 10.07 -9.02
C VAL A 170 -12.09 9.97 -10.22
N ARG A 171 -11.83 10.76 -11.25
CA ARG A 171 -12.46 10.56 -12.56
C ARG A 171 -11.70 9.48 -13.30
N GLN A 172 -12.31 8.31 -13.44
CA GLN A 172 -11.65 7.12 -14.01
C GLN A 172 -11.14 7.32 -15.45
N SER A 173 -11.75 8.21 -16.23
CA SER A 173 -11.38 8.45 -17.63
C SER A 173 -10.02 9.12 -17.81
N ASP A 174 -9.58 9.94 -16.85
CA ASP A 174 -8.37 10.76 -16.98
C ASP A 174 -7.54 10.85 -15.69
N GLY A 175 -7.95 10.18 -14.62
CA GLY A 175 -7.30 10.21 -13.31
C GLY A 175 -7.48 11.53 -12.52
N SER A 176 -8.17 12.52 -13.09
CA SER A 176 -8.33 13.82 -12.44
C SER A 176 -9.14 13.74 -11.15
N LEU A 177 -8.82 14.64 -10.22
CA LEU A 177 -9.42 14.67 -8.89
C LEU A 177 -10.53 15.72 -8.82
N LEU A 178 -11.66 15.31 -8.24
CA LEU A 178 -12.73 16.21 -7.83
C LEU A 178 -12.73 16.30 -6.31
N ASN A 179 -12.79 17.52 -5.79
CA ASN A 179 -12.85 17.76 -4.35
C ASN A 179 -14.13 17.15 -3.76
N LEU A 180 -13.99 16.56 -2.58
CA LEU A 180 -15.10 16.18 -1.73
C LEU A 180 -14.94 16.82 -0.35
N GLU A 181 -16.06 17.14 0.27
CA GLU A 181 -16.12 17.74 1.60
C GLU A 181 -16.66 16.73 2.62
N ASN A 182 -16.22 16.86 3.88
CA ASN A 182 -16.67 15.97 4.96
C ASN A 182 -18.21 15.98 5.14
N ALA A 183 -18.88 17.07 4.76
CA ALA A 183 -20.34 17.19 4.78
C ALA A 183 -21.04 16.18 3.84
N GLU A 184 -20.39 15.76 2.76
CA GLU A 184 -20.92 14.74 1.85
C GLU A 184 -20.96 13.34 2.49
N PHE A 185 -20.26 13.16 3.60
CA PHE A 185 -20.22 11.93 4.40
C PHE A 185 -20.95 12.07 5.74
N ALA A 186 -21.84 13.06 5.89
CA ALA A 186 -22.53 13.34 7.15
C ALA A 186 -23.73 12.42 7.42
N SER A 187 -24.35 11.86 6.36
CA SER A 187 -25.53 11.00 6.48
C SER A 187 -25.49 9.84 5.49
N ALA A 188 -26.22 8.77 5.77
CA ALA A 188 -26.34 7.62 4.87
C ALA A 188 -26.89 8.04 3.48
N ALA A 189 -27.83 9.00 3.43
CA ALA A 189 -28.37 9.51 2.18
C ALA A 189 -27.33 10.27 1.35
N SER A 190 -26.50 11.08 2.01
CA SER A 190 -25.38 11.80 1.37
C SER A 190 -24.32 10.84 0.85
N VAL A 191 -23.92 9.85 1.66
CA VAL A 191 -22.97 8.81 1.25
C VAL A 191 -23.50 8.01 0.05
N ALA A 192 -24.79 7.65 0.06
CA ALA A 192 -25.39 6.97 -1.09
C ALA A 192 -25.37 7.84 -2.35
N ALA A 193 -25.52 9.16 -2.23
CA ALA A 193 -25.35 10.08 -3.36
C ALA A 193 -23.90 10.13 -3.85
N VAL A 194 -22.92 10.16 -2.93
CA VAL A 194 -21.49 10.11 -3.24
C VAL A 194 -21.15 8.86 -4.04
N LEU A 195 -21.62 7.68 -3.60
CA LEU A 195 -21.37 6.41 -4.27
C LEU A 195 -22.08 6.28 -5.63
N ARG A 196 -23.30 6.82 -5.77
CA ARG A 196 -24.01 6.87 -7.07
C ARG A 196 -23.26 7.70 -8.10
N ALA A 197 -22.54 8.74 -7.67
CA ALA A 197 -21.73 9.57 -8.55
C ALA A 197 -20.39 8.90 -8.94
N GLY A 198 -19.94 7.91 -8.18
CA GLY A 198 -18.72 7.15 -8.44
C GLY A 198 -18.13 6.56 -7.17
N LYS A 199 -17.51 5.39 -7.32
CA LYS A 199 -16.98 4.57 -6.21
C LYS A 199 -15.46 4.54 -6.09
N VAL A 200 -14.76 5.37 -6.86
CA VAL A 200 -13.29 5.47 -6.84
C VAL A 200 -12.88 6.79 -6.22
N PHE A 201 -12.05 6.69 -5.20
CA PHE A 201 -11.60 7.81 -4.38
C PHE A 201 -10.08 7.80 -4.25
N GLN A 202 -9.49 8.95 -3.94
CA GLN A 202 -8.08 9.07 -3.61
C GLN A 202 -7.90 9.70 -2.23
N GLY A 203 -6.97 9.14 -1.45
CA GLY A 203 -6.64 9.61 -0.10
C GLY A 203 -7.67 9.20 0.93
N GLY A 204 -8.14 10.16 1.71
CA GLY A 204 -9.08 9.93 2.81
C GLY A 204 -8.46 9.23 4.01
N ASN A 205 -9.32 8.72 4.88
CA ASN A 205 -8.94 8.03 6.11
C ASN A 205 -9.96 6.93 6.42
N TRP A 206 -9.69 6.15 7.47
CA TRP A 206 -10.52 5.04 7.92
C TRP A 206 -11.99 5.40 8.16
N ASN A 207 -12.29 6.62 8.62
CA ASN A 207 -13.66 7.05 8.88
C ASN A 207 -14.44 7.24 7.57
N HIS A 208 -13.78 7.75 6.52
CA HIS A 208 -14.38 7.79 5.18
C HIS A 208 -14.73 6.39 4.68
N LEU A 209 -13.79 5.43 4.84
CA LEU A 209 -14.05 4.04 4.45
C LEU A 209 -15.24 3.46 5.21
N HIS A 210 -15.26 3.59 6.54
CA HIS A 210 -16.36 3.08 7.38
C HIS A 210 -17.72 3.60 6.92
N LYS A 211 -17.80 4.90 6.63
CA LYS A 211 -19.03 5.51 6.12
C LYS A 211 -19.39 4.99 4.72
N LEU A 212 -18.42 4.93 3.81
CA LEU A 212 -18.62 4.47 2.43
C LEU A 212 -19.09 3.02 2.35
N VAL A 213 -18.56 2.13 3.20
CA VAL A 213 -19.01 0.71 3.25
C VAL A 213 -20.23 0.50 4.14
N GLY A 214 -20.74 1.54 4.79
CA GLY A 214 -21.87 1.46 5.72
C GLY A 214 -21.58 0.61 6.96
N LEU A 215 -20.34 0.65 7.46
CA LEU A 215 -19.90 -0.17 8.58
C LEU A 215 -20.65 0.21 9.87
N SER A 216 -21.44 -0.72 10.39
CA SER A 216 -22.16 -0.53 11.65
C SER A 216 -21.34 -0.93 12.89
N SER A 217 -20.38 -1.83 12.71
CA SER A 217 -19.52 -2.34 13.78
C SER A 217 -18.23 -2.92 13.21
N VAL A 218 -17.11 -2.73 13.92
CA VAL A 218 -15.76 -3.08 13.45
C VAL A 218 -15.52 -4.60 13.39
N ASP A 219 -16.24 -5.38 14.20
CA ASP A 219 -16.22 -6.85 14.20
C ASP A 219 -16.74 -7.49 12.89
N ARG A 220 -17.35 -6.69 12.01
CA ARG A 220 -17.82 -7.11 10.68
C ARG A 220 -16.84 -6.77 9.56
N LEU A 221 -15.72 -6.14 9.87
CA LEU A 221 -14.70 -5.76 8.90
C LEU A 221 -13.58 -6.79 8.92
N LEU A 222 -13.22 -7.30 7.74
CA LEU A 222 -12.00 -8.09 7.53
C LEU A 222 -11.07 -7.30 6.63
N TYR A 223 -9.92 -6.90 7.17
CA TYR A 223 -8.86 -6.25 6.40
C TYR A 223 -7.73 -7.24 6.11
N VAL A 224 -7.35 -7.35 4.83
CA VAL A 224 -6.24 -8.20 4.38
C VAL A 224 -5.19 -7.31 3.74
N GLY A 225 -3.97 -7.38 4.25
CA GLY A 225 -2.82 -6.64 3.76
C GLY A 225 -1.52 -7.41 3.99
N ASP A 226 -0.51 -7.14 3.18
CA ASP A 226 0.78 -7.81 3.19
C ASP A 226 1.77 -7.14 4.17
N HIS A 227 1.58 -5.85 4.48
CA HIS A 227 2.51 -5.13 5.35
C HIS A 227 2.11 -5.26 6.83
N MET A 228 2.73 -6.21 7.54
CA MET A 228 2.37 -6.53 8.94
C MET A 228 2.24 -5.31 9.87
N TYR A 229 3.15 -4.33 9.75
CA TYR A 229 3.12 -3.15 10.62
C TYR A 229 2.07 -2.12 10.19
N SER A 230 2.17 -1.61 8.96
CA SER A 230 1.33 -0.50 8.50
C SER A 230 -0.11 -0.90 8.22
N ASP A 231 -0.36 -2.17 7.89
CA ASP A 231 -1.68 -2.69 7.56
C ASP A 231 -2.33 -3.43 8.74
N VAL A 232 -1.63 -4.40 9.35
CA VAL A 232 -2.27 -5.35 10.29
C VAL A 232 -2.18 -4.86 11.73
N LEU A 233 -0.98 -4.62 12.25
CA LEU A 233 -0.78 -4.23 13.65
C LEU A 233 -1.40 -2.86 13.97
N ARG A 234 -1.28 -1.90 13.04
CA ARG A 234 -1.85 -0.57 13.21
C ARG A 234 -3.36 -0.57 13.11
N ALA A 235 -3.96 -1.26 12.14
CA ALA A 235 -5.42 -1.37 12.05
C ALA A 235 -6.02 -2.02 13.30
N LYS A 236 -5.42 -3.12 13.79
CA LYS A 236 -5.87 -3.79 15.00
C LYS A 236 -5.74 -2.93 16.26
N ARG A 237 -4.59 -2.28 16.46
CA ARG A 237 -4.34 -1.45 17.67
C ARG A 237 -5.15 -0.17 17.68
N SER A 238 -5.26 0.50 16.53
CA SER A 238 -5.87 1.82 16.46
C SER A 238 -7.39 1.77 16.27
N LEU A 239 -7.89 0.77 15.54
CA LEU A 239 -9.29 0.72 15.09
C LEU A 239 -10.02 -0.57 15.48
N GLY A 240 -9.31 -1.57 16.01
CA GLY A 240 -9.91 -2.86 16.37
C GLY A 240 -10.40 -3.69 15.18
N TRP A 241 -9.85 -3.43 13.99
CA TRP A 241 -10.05 -4.25 12.80
C TRP A 241 -9.44 -5.65 12.99
#